data_AF-A0AAD5G2X8-F1
#
_entry.id   AF-A0AAD5G2X8-F1
#
_cell.length_a   1.000
_cell.length_b   1.000
_cell.length_c   1.000
_cell.angle_alpha   90.00
_cell.angle_beta   90.00
_cell.angle_gamma   90.00
#
_symmetry.space_group_name_H-M   'P 1'
#
loop_
_entity.id
_entity.type
_entity.pdbx_description
1 polymer ?
#
loop_
_entity_poly.entity_id
_entity_poly.type
_entity_poly.pdbx_seq_one_letter_code
_entity_poly.pdbx_strand_id
1 'polypeptide(L)'
;MSTAIIPLYPTDTFTIEWNERNTGDKFLIYLHFAELEILKGNQKREFNIYLNGNLFSGPFSPIFQTTTTFNSIKPELVAPTYTLTISKTKNSTLPPIINALELYTLKQLPQNQTYDQDAAVLWSIKSTYNISTKNWQGDPCIPQEFIWDGIGCSRDDKNFTRITFLNLSTSGLNGQIASRIADLTMIDTLDLSNNNLTGSVPNFLSELSFLKVLNLKGNKFTGRIPVE
;
A
#
# COMPACT_ATOMS: atom_id res chain seq x y z
N MET A 1 8.36 -4.57 -32.14
CA MET A 1 7.66 -4.70 -30.85
C MET A 1 6.96 -3.37 -30.61
N SER A 2 5.63 -3.31 -30.67
CA SER A 2 4.92 -2.08 -30.29
C SER A 2 4.76 -2.08 -28.77
N THR A 3 5.45 -1.16 -28.10
CA THR A 3 5.42 -0.99 -26.64
C THR A 3 4.31 -0.04 -26.18
N ALA A 4 3.49 0.45 -27.11
CA ALA A 4 2.38 1.34 -26.85
C ALA A 4 1.14 0.88 -27.63
N ILE A 5 -0.02 1.12 -27.05
CA ILE A 5 -1.31 0.94 -27.71
C ILE A 5 -1.57 2.16 -28.60
N ILE A 6 -2.02 1.90 -29.82
CA ILE A 6 -2.52 2.90 -30.76
C ILE A 6 -3.97 2.55 -31.15
N PRO A 7 -4.80 3.52 -31.54
CA PRO A 7 -6.09 3.26 -32.15
C PRO A 7 -5.98 2.38 -33.39
N LEU A 8 -7.05 1.62 -33.68
CA LEU A 8 -7.13 0.75 -34.84
C LEU A 8 -6.97 1.54 -36.16
N TYR A 9 -7.57 2.73 -36.23
CA TYR A 9 -7.43 3.63 -37.36
C TYR A 9 -6.64 4.89 -36.97
N PRO A 10 -5.70 5.40 -37.79
CA PRO A 10 -4.83 6.53 -37.41
C PRO A 10 -5.53 7.86 -37.11
N THR A 11 -6.77 8.01 -37.56
CA THR A 11 -7.64 9.17 -37.33
C THR A 11 -8.48 9.05 -36.07
N ASP A 12 -8.55 7.84 -35.51
CA ASP A 12 -9.44 7.58 -34.40
C ASP A 12 -8.90 8.17 -33.12
N THR A 13 -9.86 8.50 -32.28
CA THR A 13 -9.62 8.85 -30.90
C THR A 13 -9.52 7.56 -30.11
N PHE A 14 -8.50 7.46 -29.25
CA PHE A 14 -8.38 6.34 -28.33
C PHE A 14 -9.32 6.57 -27.15
N THR A 15 -10.18 5.60 -26.84
CA THR A 15 -11.14 5.72 -25.73
C THR A 15 -11.06 4.49 -24.83
N ILE A 16 -10.91 4.71 -23.53
CA ILE A 16 -11.05 3.69 -22.49
C ILE A 16 -12.21 4.10 -21.59
N GLU A 17 -13.13 3.19 -21.36
CA GLU A 17 -14.26 3.38 -20.45
C GLU A 17 -14.19 2.37 -19.31
N TRP A 18 -14.47 2.82 -18.10
CA TRP A 18 -14.65 1.94 -16.95
C TRP A 18 -15.80 2.45 -16.08
N ASN A 19 -16.53 1.50 -15.49
CA ASN A 19 -17.65 1.80 -14.62
C ASN A 19 -17.24 1.74 -13.15
N GLU A 20 -17.95 2.48 -12.30
CA GLU A 20 -17.85 2.29 -10.86
C GLU A 20 -18.27 0.87 -10.48
N ARG A 21 -17.48 0.22 -9.63
CA ARG A 21 -17.86 -1.08 -9.05
C ARG A 21 -18.77 -0.89 -7.83
N ASN A 22 -18.57 0.18 -7.06
CA ASN A 22 -19.40 0.56 -5.92
C ASN A 22 -19.74 2.05 -5.98
N THR A 23 -20.95 2.40 -5.56
CA THR A 23 -21.41 3.79 -5.48
C THR A 23 -20.47 4.64 -4.62
N GLY A 24 -19.82 5.63 -5.22
CA GLY A 24 -18.95 6.58 -4.52
C GLY A 24 -17.46 6.19 -4.47
N ASP A 25 -17.05 5.12 -5.16
CA ASP A 25 -15.63 4.82 -5.38
C ASP A 25 -14.98 6.03 -6.10
N LYS A 26 -13.95 6.62 -5.50
CA LYS A 26 -13.16 7.68 -6.14
C LYS A 26 -11.86 7.11 -6.68
N PHE A 27 -11.35 7.64 -7.78
CA PHE A 27 -10.14 7.12 -8.42
C PHE A 27 -9.01 8.16 -8.48
N LEU A 28 -7.78 7.68 -8.37
CA LEU A 28 -6.58 8.37 -8.83
C LEU A 28 -6.08 7.68 -10.09
N ILE A 29 -5.70 8.49 -11.08
CA ILE A 29 -5.33 8.03 -12.41
C ILE A 29 -3.86 8.39 -12.65
N TYR A 30 -3.09 7.45 -13.21
CA TYR A 30 -1.75 7.70 -13.74
C TYR A 30 -1.68 7.22 -15.19
N LEU A 31 -1.21 8.10 -16.07
CA LEU A 31 -1.08 7.86 -17.51
C LEU A 31 0.37 7.98 -17.90
N HIS A 32 0.93 6.93 -18.49
CA HIS A 32 2.34 6.89 -18.88
C HIS A 32 2.48 6.88 -20.40
N PHE A 33 3.35 7.77 -20.88
CA PHE A 33 3.64 7.96 -22.30
C PHE A 33 5.14 7.94 -22.55
N ALA A 34 5.57 7.16 -23.52
CA ALA A 34 6.95 7.07 -23.98
C ALA A 34 6.98 6.83 -25.49
N GLU A 35 7.64 7.74 -26.22
CA GLU A 35 7.93 7.54 -27.65
C GLU A 35 9.24 6.76 -27.78
N LEU A 36 9.13 5.50 -28.21
CA LEU A 36 10.29 4.63 -28.44
C LEU A 36 10.65 4.54 -29.93
N GLU A 37 9.84 5.11 -30.82
CA GLU A 37 10.12 5.18 -32.24
C GLU A 37 10.83 6.49 -32.59
N ILE A 38 11.90 6.40 -33.40
CA ILE A 38 12.51 7.59 -33.97
C ILE A 38 11.60 8.07 -35.11
N LEU A 39 10.91 9.18 -34.88
CA LEU A 39 10.02 9.78 -35.88
C LEU A 39 10.81 10.33 -37.06
N LYS A 40 10.33 10.11 -38.28
CA LYS A 40 10.88 10.74 -39.49
C LYS A 40 10.63 12.25 -39.45
N GLY A 41 11.42 13.04 -40.19
CA GLY A 41 11.32 14.52 -40.13
C GLY A 41 9.96 15.12 -40.50
N ASN A 42 9.13 14.39 -41.26
CA ASN A 42 7.76 14.79 -41.59
C ASN A 42 6.69 14.19 -40.65
N GLN A 43 7.11 13.36 -39.68
CA GLN A 43 6.22 12.73 -38.73
C GLN A 43 6.20 13.52 -37.42
N LYS A 44 4.99 13.82 -36.95
CA LYS A 44 4.76 14.43 -35.64
C LYS A 44 3.69 13.63 -34.92
N ARG A 45 3.90 13.40 -33.62
CA ARG A 45 2.88 12.85 -32.73
C ARG A 45 2.52 13.90 -31.68
N GLU A 46 1.29 14.38 -31.73
CA GLU A 46 0.75 15.36 -30.80
C GLU A 46 -0.72 15.03 -30.52
N PHE A 47 -1.10 15.01 -29.24
CA PHE A 47 -2.46 14.65 -28.84
C PHE A 47 -2.89 15.36 -27.55
N ASN A 48 -4.20 15.44 -27.36
CA ASN A 48 -4.83 15.91 -26.13
C ASN A 48 -5.41 14.72 -25.37
N ILE A 49 -5.39 14.81 -24.05
CA ILE A 49 -5.95 13.82 -23.13
C ILE A 49 -7.14 14.47 -22.45
N TYR A 50 -8.29 13.79 -22.47
CA TYR A 50 -9.52 14.21 -21.84
C TYR A 50 -10.00 13.13 -20.88
N LEU A 51 -10.57 13.58 -19.76
CA LEU A 51 -11.23 12.72 -18.79
C LEU A 51 -12.67 13.22 -18.63
N ASN A 52 -13.64 12.35 -18.86
CA ASN A 52 -15.06 12.65 -18.84
C ASN A 52 -15.42 13.87 -19.71
N GLY A 53 -14.76 13.97 -20.88
CA GLY A 53 -14.91 15.08 -21.83
C GLY A 53 -14.16 16.38 -21.46
N ASN A 54 -13.63 16.50 -20.24
CA ASN A 54 -12.85 17.66 -19.82
C ASN A 54 -11.38 17.50 -20.19
N LEU A 55 -10.72 18.57 -20.62
CA LEU A 55 -9.28 18.52 -20.93
C LEU A 55 -8.49 18.22 -19.66
N PHE A 56 -7.85 17.04 -19.65
CA PHE A 56 -7.00 16.59 -18.55
C PHE A 56 -5.56 17.10 -18.72
N SER A 57 -5.02 16.98 -19.94
CA SER A 57 -3.70 17.51 -20.30
C SER A 57 -3.56 17.61 -21.82
N GLY A 58 -2.75 18.56 -22.30
CA GLY A 58 -2.43 18.71 -23.71
C GLY A 58 -2.33 20.16 -24.19
N PRO A 59 -1.85 20.39 -25.42
CA PRO A 59 -1.34 19.39 -26.36
C PRO A 59 -0.01 18.81 -25.90
N PHE A 60 0.13 17.49 -26.01
CA PHE A 60 1.31 16.75 -25.57
C PHE A 60 1.96 16.03 -26.75
N SER A 61 3.28 16.20 -26.88
CA SER A 61 4.13 15.48 -27.84
C SER A 61 5.20 14.73 -27.05
N PRO A 62 5.15 13.39 -26.97
CA PRO A 62 6.16 12.64 -26.25
C PRO A 62 7.53 12.76 -26.93
N ILE A 63 8.58 12.87 -26.11
CA ILE A 63 9.97 13.00 -26.55
C ILE A 63 10.58 11.60 -26.66
N PHE A 64 11.40 11.38 -27.70
CA PHE A 64 12.08 10.11 -27.91
C PHE A 64 12.88 9.68 -26.67
N GLN A 65 12.71 8.43 -26.25
CA GLN A 65 13.34 7.84 -25.06
C GLN A 65 13.06 8.58 -23.75
N THR A 66 11.96 9.34 -23.67
CA THR A 66 11.53 10.01 -22.45
C THR A 66 10.16 9.50 -22.05
N THR A 67 10.01 9.13 -20.78
CA THR A 67 8.72 8.78 -20.19
C THR A 67 8.13 10.01 -19.52
N THR A 68 6.91 10.38 -19.88
CA THR A 68 6.13 11.42 -19.21
C THR A 68 4.92 10.76 -18.54
N THR A 69 4.68 11.15 -17.29
CA THR A 69 3.52 10.68 -16.51
C THR A 69 2.60 11.85 -16.24
N PHE A 70 1.31 11.69 -16.52
CA PHE A 70 0.27 12.61 -16.07
C PHE A 70 -0.58 11.91 -15.02
N ASN A 71 -0.83 12.58 -13.89
CA ASN A 71 -1.56 12.01 -12.77
C ASN A 71 -2.60 12.95 -12.19
N SER A 72 -3.67 12.38 -11.65
CA SER A 72 -4.68 13.16 -10.90
C SER A 72 -4.08 13.63 -9.56
N ILE A 73 -4.21 14.92 -9.25
CA ILE A 73 -3.75 15.50 -7.97
C ILE A 73 -4.80 15.28 -6.87
N LYS A 74 -6.07 15.16 -7.26
CA LYS A 74 -7.20 14.95 -6.38
C LYS A 74 -8.04 13.78 -6.88
N PRO A 75 -8.79 13.11 -6.00
CA PRO A 75 -9.71 12.06 -6.41
C PRO A 75 -10.70 12.61 -7.44
N GLU A 76 -10.94 11.84 -8.49
CA GLU A 76 -11.92 12.23 -9.51
C GLU A 76 -13.33 12.28 -8.93
N LEU A 77 -14.18 13.13 -9.52
CA LEU A 77 -15.58 13.23 -9.13
C LEU A 77 -16.31 11.94 -9.47
N VAL A 78 -17.18 11.52 -8.56
CA VAL A 78 -18.03 10.32 -8.69
C VAL A 78 -18.83 10.42 -9.99
N ALA A 79 -18.70 9.41 -10.84
CA ALA A 79 -19.35 9.33 -12.14
C ALA A 79 -19.72 7.87 -12.43
N PRO A 80 -20.91 7.58 -12.97
CA PRO A 80 -21.33 6.20 -13.23
C PRO A 80 -20.38 5.47 -14.20
N THR A 81 -19.84 6.22 -15.16
CA THR A 81 -18.84 5.77 -16.12
C THR A 81 -17.77 6.85 -16.23
N TYR A 82 -16.52 6.43 -16.16
CA TYR A 82 -15.37 7.26 -16.46
C TYR A 82 -14.90 6.97 -17.88
N THR A 83 -14.64 8.03 -18.64
CA THR A 83 -14.19 7.94 -20.04
C THR A 83 -12.88 8.69 -20.19
N LEU A 84 -11.79 7.96 -20.44
CA LEU A 84 -10.51 8.51 -20.85
C LEU A 84 -10.45 8.56 -22.36
N THR A 85 -10.22 9.74 -22.92
CA THR A 85 -10.18 9.97 -24.36
C THR A 85 -8.85 10.62 -24.73
N ILE A 86 -8.13 10.03 -25.69
CA ILE A 86 -6.87 10.58 -26.20
C ILE A 86 -7.04 10.85 -27.69
N SER A 87 -7.06 12.12 -28.08
CA SER A 87 -7.35 12.53 -29.45
C SER A 87 -6.16 13.23 -30.08
N LYS A 88 -5.88 12.83 -31.32
CA LYS A 88 -4.84 13.42 -32.17
C LYS A 88 -5.15 14.91 -32.43
N THR A 89 -4.15 15.79 -32.33
CA THR A 89 -4.33 17.19 -32.74
C THR A 89 -4.28 17.34 -34.26
N LYS A 90 -4.75 18.48 -34.77
CA LYS A 90 -4.63 18.82 -36.20
C LYS A 90 -3.19 18.89 -36.70
N ASN A 91 -2.22 19.12 -35.81
CA ASN A 91 -0.79 19.23 -36.15
C ASN A 91 -0.06 17.89 -36.17
N SER A 92 -0.70 16.84 -35.68
CA SER A 92 -0.10 15.51 -35.63
C SER A 92 -0.28 14.80 -36.97
N THR A 93 0.70 14.00 -37.37
CA THR A 93 0.58 13.07 -38.50
C THR A 93 0.32 11.65 -38.02
N LEU A 94 0.75 11.33 -36.80
CA LEU A 94 0.65 10.01 -36.21
C LEU A 94 -0.55 9.90 -35.24
N PRO A 95 -1.08 8.70 -35.01
CA PRO A 95 -2.11 8.48 -34.00
C PRO A 95 -1.62 8.79 -32.59
N PRO A 96 -2.50 9.00 -31.61
CA PRO A 96 -2.10 9.03 -30.20
C PRO A 96 -1.54 7.68 -29.77
N ILE A 97 -0.75 7.68 -28.69
CA ILE A 97 -0.20 6.48 -28.05
C ILE A 97 -0.54 6.48 -26.57
N ILE A 98 -0.59 5.32 -25.94
CA ILE A 98 -0.50 5.16 -24.48
C ILE A 98 0.33 3.92 -24.15
N ASN A 99 1.20 4.02 -23.16
CA ASN A 99 2.07 2.89 -22.75
C ASN A 99 1.50 2.15 -21.54
N ALA A 100 1.01 2.89 -20.54
CA ALA A 100 0.34 2.32 -19.38
C ALA A 100 -0.72 3.27 -18.80
N LEU A 101 -1.74 2.66 -18.21
CA LEU A 101 -2.79 3.29 -17.43
C LEU A 101 -2.86 2.58 -16.08
N GLU A 102 -2.71 3.33 -14.99
CA GLU A 102 -2.92 2.83 -13.64
C GLU A 102 -4.14 3.52 -13.02
N LEU A 103 -5.05 2.73 -12.46
CA LEU A 103 -6.27 3.19 -11.80
C LEU A 103 -6.25 2.72 -10.35
N TYR A 104 -6.21 3.67 -9.42
CA TYR A 104 -6.22 3.41 -7.99
C TYR A 104 -7.57 3.81 -7.40
N THR A 105 -8.32 2.84 -6.89
CA THR A 105 -9.55 3.14 -6.14
C THR A 105 -9.20 3.56 -4.72
N LEU A 106 -9.69 4.73 -4.31
CA LEU A 106 -9.60 5.17 -2.93
C LEU A 106 -10.56 4.39 -2.06
N LYS A 107 -10.02 3.64 -1.11
CA LYS A 107 -10.80 2.99 -0.06
C LYS A 107 -10.76 3.88 1.18
N GLN A 108 -11.91 4.50 1.48
CA GLN A 108 -12.11 5.09 2.80
C GLN A 108 -12.38 3.95 3.76
N LEU A 109 -11.43 3.74 4.67
CA LEU A 109 -11.60 2.79 5.77
C LEU A 109 -12.45 3.52 6.83
N PRO A 110 -13.68 3.06 7.14
CA PRO A 110 -14.52 3.71 8.14
C PRO A 110 -13.97 3.55 9.57
N GLN A 111 -12.96 2.68 9.73
CA GLN A 111 -12.33 2.37 10.99
C GLN A 111 -11.10 3.24 11.21
N ASN A 112 -10.89 3.68 12.45
CA ASN A 112 -9.65 4.35 12.82
C ASN A 112 -8.48 3.39 12.61
N GLN A 113 -7.44 3.89 11.93
CA GLN A 113 -6.21 3.15 11.69
C GLN A 113 -5.62 2.59 13.00
N THR A 114 -4.75 1.59 12.87
CA THR A 114 -3.95 1.15 14.01
C THR A 114 -3.17 2.35 14.53
N TYR A 115 -3.12 2.53 15.85
CA TYR A 115 -2.34 3.59 16.46
C TYR A 115 -0.90 3.57 15.94
N ASP A 116 -0.43 4.70 15.41
CA ASP A 116 0.81 4.75 14.61
C ASP A 116 2.01 4.15 15.33
N GLN A 117 2.11 4.34 16.65
CA GLN A 117 3.17 3.75 17.46
C GLN A 117 3.09 2.21 17.48
N ASP A 118 1.90 1.66 17.72
CA ASP A 118 1.67 0.21 17.76
C ASP A 118 2.03 -0.42 16.39
N ALA A 119 1.60 0.21 15.30
CA ALA A 119 1.94 -0.23 13.94
C ALA A 119 3.45 -0.17 13.68
N ALA A 120 4.10 0.93 14.06
CA ALA A 120 5.53 1.10 13.89
C ALA A 120 6.32 0.03 14.68
N VAL A 121 5.87 -0.32 15.89
CA VAL A 121 6.49 -1.37 16.71
C VAL A 121 6.50 -2.71 15.98
N LEU A 122 5.37 -3.13 15.43
CA LEU A 122 5.30 -4.40 14.69
C LEU A 122 6.21 -4.42 13.46
N TRP A 123 6.30 -3.31 12.72
CA TRP A 123 7.23 -3.21 11.59
C TRP A 123 8.69 -3.35 12.03
N SER A 124 9.07 -2.79 13.18
CA SER A 124 10.41 -3.00 13.74
C SER A 124 10.63 -4.39 14.26
N ILE A 125 9.63 -5.05 14.87
CA ILE A 125 9.74 -6.44 15.29
C ILE A 125 9.95 -7.33 14.05
N LYS A 126 9.14 -7.13 13.01
CA LYS A 126 9.27 -7.83 11.73
C LYS A 126 10.68 -7.68 11.15
N SER A 127 11.21 -6.46 11.15
CA SER A 127 12.57 -6.15 10.67
C SER A 127 13.66 -6.78 11.54
N THR A 128 13.57 -6.58 12.87
CA THR A 128 14.56 -7.05 13.85
C THR A 128 14.78 -8.55 13.77
N TYR A 129 13.71 -9.34 13.64
CA TYR A 129 13.79 -10.79 13.61
C TYR A 129 13.69 -11.38 12.20
N ASN A 130 13.62 -10.53 11.17
CA ASN A 130 13.46 -10.94 9.78
C ASN A 130 12.30 -11.93 9.58
N ILE A 131 11.13 -11.62 10.15
CA ILE A 131 9.97 -12.51 10.19
C ILE A 131 9.40 -12.66 8.76
N SER A 132 9.68 -13.82 8.15
CA SER A 132 9.20 -14.18 6.82
C SER A 132 8.07 -15.21 6.83
N THR A 133 7.77 -15.81 7.98
CA THR A 133 6.74 -16.85 8.13
C THR A 133 5.32 -16.28 8.11
N LYS A 134 5.18 -14.96 8.30
CA LYS A 134 3.89 -14.26 8.35
C LYS A 134 3.76 -13.29 7.18
N ASN A 135 2.62 -13.33 6.49
CA ASN A 135 2.31 -12.47 5.33
C ASN A 135 1.82 -11.06 5.74
N TRP A 136 2.51 -10.42 6.67
CA TRP A 136 2.16 -9.10 7.18
C TRP A 136 2.38 -8.00 6.13
N GLN A 137 1.31 -7.33 5.72
CA GLN A 137 1.33 -6.23 4.75
C GLN A 137 0.25 -5.19 5.10
N GLY A 138 0.55 -3.90 4.93
CA GLY A 138 -0.40 -2.82 5.19
C GLY A 138 -0.53 -2.42 6.66
N ASP A 139 -1.73 -2.04 7.07
CA ASP A 139 -2.05 -1.72 8.47
C ASP A 139 -2.31 -3.03 9.26
N PRO A 140 -1.81 -3.16 10.51
CA PRO A 140 -1.92 -4.41 11.26
C PRO A 140 -3.34 -4.85 11.62
N CYS A 141 -4.23 -3.89 11.89
CA CYS A 141 -5.57 -4.16 12.40
C CYS A 141 -6.68 -3.85 11.39
N ILE A 142 -6.42 -3.04 10.36
CA ILE A 142 -7.44 -2.50 9.46
C ILE A 142 -7.10 -2.79 7.98
N PRO A 143 -8.08 -3.21 7.16
CA PRO A 143 -9.47 -3.50 7.52
C PRO A 143 -9.60 -4.78 8.35
N GLN A 144 -10.66 -4.89 9.15
CA GLN A 144 -10.88 -6.03 10.05
C GLN A 144 -10.83 -7.40 9.34
N GLU A 145 -11.23 -7.45 8.07
CA GLU A 145 -11.19 -8.65 7.23
C GLU A 145 -9.75 -9.10 6.85
N PHE A 146 -8.77 -8.21 6.96
CA PHE A 146 -7.37 -8.43 6.63
C PHE A 146 -6.41 -8.15 7.80
N ILE A 147 -6.89 -8.33 9.04
CA ILE A 147 -6.03 -8.29 10.23
C ILE A 147 -4.84 -9.24 10.05
N TRP A 148 -3.66 -8.77 10.44
CA TRP A 148 -2.44 -9.56 10.37
C TRP A 148 -2.55 -10.85 11.20
N ASP A 149 -2.05 -11.96 10.63
CA ASP A 149 -2.05 -13.24 11.32
C ASP A 149 -1.31 -13.18 12.66
N GLY A 150 -1.96 -13.67 13.72
CA GLY A 150 -1.46 -13.67 15.08
C GLY A 150 -1.60 -12.33 15.82
N ILE A 151 -2.41 -11.40 15.32
CA ILE A 151 -2.65 -10.10 15.97
C ILE A 151 -4.11 -9.98 16.38
N GLY A 152 -4.34 -9.44 17.58
CA GLY A 152 -5.66 -9.03 18.04
C GLY A 152 -5.63 -7.58 18.48
N CYS A 153 -6.72 -6.87 18.19
CA CYS A 153 -6.80 -5.43 18.35
C CYS A 153 -8.03 -5.01 19.14
N SER A 154 -7.93 -3.90 19.85
CA SER A 154 -9.03 -3.28 20.59
C SER A 154 -10.12 -2.82 19.62
N ARG A 155 -11.39 -3.04 19.97
CA ARG A 155 -12.54 -2.58 19.19
C ARG A 155 -13.16 -1.37 19.87
N ASP A 156 -12.61 -0.19 19.59
CA ASP A 156 -13.18 1.08 20.04
C ASP A 156 -13.32 2.02 18.84
N ASP A 157 -14.55 2.14 18.33
CA ASP A 157 -14.86 2.96 17.16
C ASP A 157 -14.61 4.46 17.39
N LYS A 158 -14.41 4.90 18.64
CA LYS A 158 -14.17 6.30 19.01
C LYS A 158 -12.70 6.66 19.16
N ASN A 159 -11.82 5.67 19.26
CA ASN A 159 -10.38 5.86 19.48
C ASN A 159 -9.54 5.11 18.42
N PHE A 160 -8.23 5.36 18.41
CA PHE A 160 -7.32 4.58 17.58
C PHE A 160 -7.35 3.11 17.98
N THR A 161 -7.27 2.23 16.98
CA THR A 161 -7.20 0.79 17.20
C THR A 161 -5.83 0.44 17.82
N ARG A 162 -5.82 -0.16 19.01
CA ARG A 162 -4.60 -0.57 19.73
C ARG A 162 -4.36 -2.07 19.62
N ILE A 163 -3.11 -2.51 19.64
CA ILE A 163 -2.76 -3.94 19.67
C ILE A 163 -2.93 -4.44 21.11
N THR A 164 -3.73 -5.49 21.28
CA THR A 164 -3.97 -6.13 22.58
C THR A 164 -3.41 -7.55 22.63
N PHE A 165 -3.30 -8.24 21.49
CA PHE A 165 -2.79 -9.60 21.40
C PHE A 165 -1.71 -9.69 20.33
N LEU A 166 -0.57 -10.30 20.67
CA LEU A 166 0.52 -10.58 19.74
C LEU A 166 1.02 -12.01 19.92
N ASN A 167 0.83 -12.83 18.88
CA ASN A 167 1.35 -14.18 18.78
C ASN A 167 2.47 -14.26 17.73
N LEU A 168 3.68 -14.40 18.25
CA LEU A 168 4.91 -14.69 17.50
C LEU A 168 5.47 -16.07 17.85
N SER A 169 4.63 -16.98 18.33
CA SER A 169 5.05 -18.35 18.58
C SER A 169 5.55 -19.00 17.29
N THR A 170 6.59 -19.82 17.38
CA THR A 170 7.14 -20.58 16.23
C THR A 170 7.48 -19.68 15.02
N SER A 171 7.90 -18.44 15.27
CA SER A 171 8.20 -17.45 14.22
C SER A 171 9.69 -17.35 13.90
N GLY A 172 10.51 -18.27 14.43
CA GLY A 172 11.95 -18.33 14.18
C GLY A 172 12.73 -17.20 14.83
N LEU A 173 12.16 -16.53 15.85
CA LEU A 173 12.82 -15.39 16.49
C LEU A 173 14.14 -15.81 17.13
N ASN A 174 15.19 -15.03 16.95
CA ASN A 174 16.53 -15.27 17.49
C ASN A 174 17.07 -14.02 18.22
N GLY A 175 18.08 -14.20 19.06
CA GLY A 175 18.65 -13.08 19.83
C GLY A 175 17.86 -12.79 21.11
N GLN A 176 17.76 -11.53 21.52
CA GLN A 176 17.06 -11.11 22.75
C GLN A 176 15.66 -10.59 22.43
N ILE A 177 14.79 -10.49 23.45
CA ILE A 177 13.48 -9.83 23.30
C ILE A 177 13.72 -8.34 22.99
N ALA A 178 13.26 -7.90 21.81
CA ALA A 178 13.33 -6.52 21.35
C ALA A 178 12.64 -5.55 22.33
N SER A 179 13.37 -4.53 22.78
CA SER A 179 12.88 -3.52 23.73
C SER A 179 11.67 -2.76 23.22
N ARG A 180 11.49 -2.67 21.90
CA ARG A 180 10.36 -1.98 21.27
C ARG A 180 9.00 -2.60 21.61
N ILE A 181 8.96 -3.82 22.13
CA ILE A 181 7.74 -4.44 22.67
C ILE A 181 7.18 -3.63 23.87
N ALA A 182 8.03 -2.90 24.61
CA ALA A 182 7.61 -2.04 25.72
C ALA A 182 6.61 -0.96 25.29
N ASP A 183 6.63 -0.55 24.03
CA ASP A 183 5.76 0.50 23.49
C ASP A 183 4.32 0.00 23.22
N LEU A 184 4.07 -1.32 23.25
CA LEU A 184 2.73 -1.91 23.10
C LEU A 184 1.95 -1.80 24.41
N THR A 185 1.67 -0.58 24.85
CA THR A 185 1.16 -0.30 26.20
C THR A 185 -0.22 -0.89 26.53
N MET A 186 -0.99 -1.31 25.51
CA MET A 186 -2.31 -1.94 25.68
C MET A 186 -2.28 -3.47 25.50
N ILE A 187 -1.09 -4.08 25.35
CA ILE A 187 -0.98 -5.51 25.16
C ILE A 187 -1.42 -6.27 26.42
N ASP A 188 -2.34 -7.21 26.24
CA ASP A 188 -2.81 -8.11 27.28
C ASP A 188 -2.24 -9.53 27.15
N THR A 189 -1.87 -9.92 25.94
CA THR A 189 -1.38 -11.27 25.64
C THR A 189 -0.19 -11.20 24.70
N LEU A 190 0.94 -11.71 25.17
CA LEU A 190 2.18 -11.81 24.40
C LEU A 190 2.66 -13.27 24.39
N ASP A 191 2.60 -13.90 23.22
CA ASP A 191 3.13 -15.24 22.99
C ASP A 191 4.41 -15.18 22.15
N LEU A 192 5.54 -15.49 22.78
CA LEU A 192 6.87 -15.61 22.16
C LEU A 192 7.38 -17.06 22.19
N SER A 193 6.51 -18.03 22.43
CA SER A 193 6.91 -19.42 22.69
C SER A 193 7.48 -20.13 21.46
N ASN A 194 8.28 -21.17 21.71
CA ASN A 194 8.88 -22.03 20.69
C ASN A 194 9.70 -21.24 19.66
N ASN A 195 10.55 -20.33 20.15
CA ASN A 195 11.52 -19.58 19.35
C ASN A 195 12.94 -19.87 19.85
N ASN A 196 13.92 -19.19 19.28
CA ASN A 196 15.33 -19.29 19.65
C ASN A 196 15.82 -18.04 20.41
N LEU A 197 14.95 -17.43 21.22
CA LEU A 197 15.28 -16.26 22.02
C LEU A 197 16.22 -16.66 23.18
N THR A 198 17.13 -15.76 23.53
CA THR A 198 18.27 -15.93 24.46
C THR A 198 18.41 -14.70 25.36
N GLY A 199 19.35 -14.75 26.31
CA GLY A 199 19.57 -13.67 27.28
C GLY A 199 18.60 -13.75 28.46
N SER A 200 18.51 -12.66 29.23
CA SER A 200 17.56 -12.53 30.34
C SER A 200 16.19 -12.04 29.88
N VAL A 201 15.15 -12.41 30.61
CA VAL A 201 13.81 -11.81 30.43
C VAL A 201 13.91 -10.32 30.81
N PRO A 202 13.57 -9.38 29.93
CA PRO A 202 13.73 -7.95 30.22
C PRO A 202 12.74 -7.42 31.27
N ASN A 203 13.19 -6.46 32.08
CA ASN A 203 12.36 -5.84 33.11
C ASN A 203 11.18 -5.03 32.55
N PHE A 204 11.28 -4.45 31.35
CA PHE A 204 10.16 -3.69 30.79
C PHE A 204 8.87 -4.52 30.63
N LEU A 205 8.96 -5.86 30.63
CA LEU A 205 7.78 -6.73 30.57
C LEU A 205 6.92 -6.62 31.84
N SER A 206 7.48 -6.23 32.99
CA SER A 206 6.69 -5.92 34.19
C SER A 206 6.04 -4.54 34.14
N GLU A 207 6.54 -3.63 33.29
CA GLU A 207 5.99 -2.28 33.13
C GLU A 207 4.75 -2.26 32.22
N LEU A 208 4.47 -3.36 31.50
CA LEU A 208 3.29 -3.52 30.66
C LEU A 208 2.03 -3.77 31.52
N SER A 209 1.41 -2.68 32.00
CA SER A 209 0.34 -2.73 33.01
C SER A 209 -0.91 -3.53 32.64
N PHE A 210 -1.14 -3.79 31.34
CA PHE A 210 -2.28 -4.56 30.86
C PHE A 210 -1.95 -6.03 30.56
N LEU A 211 -0.66 -6.42 30.63
CA LEU A 211 -0.21 -7.77 30.28
C LEU A 211 -0.71 -8.80 31.29
N LYS A 212 -1.56 -9.71 30.82
CA LYS A 212 -2.17 -10.80 31.62
C LYS A 212 -1.55 -12.15 31.29
N VAL A 213 -1.14 -12.34 30.05
CA VAL A 213 -0.62 -13.61 29.56
C VAL A 213 0.72 -13.38 28.88
N LEU A 214 1.77 -13.95 29.46
CA LEU A 214 3.12 -13.96 28.88
C LEU A 214 3.57 -15.41 28.70
N ASN A 215 3.75 -15.83 27.45
CA ASN A 215 4.22 -17.17 27.13
C ASN A 215 5.63 -17.13 26.53
N LEU A 216 6.62 -17.57 27.31
CA LEU A 216 8.05 -17.63 26.93
C LEU A 216 8.54 -19.07 26.74
N LYS A 217 7.66 -20.07 26.83
CA LYS A 217 8.00 -21.50 26.80
C LYS A 217 8.82 -21.85 25.55
N GLY A 218 9.77 -22.78 25.67
CA GLY A 218 10.48 -23.32 24.51
C GLY A 218 11.47 -22.34 23.88
N ASN A 219 12.02 -21.42 24.67
CA ASN A 219 13.15 -20.55 24.32
C ASN A 219 14.42 -20.92 25.13
N LYS A 220 15.51 -20.21 24.91
CA LYS A 220 16.83 -20.40 25.54
C LYS A 220 17.18 -19.26 26.51
N PHE A 221 16.18 -18.78 27.25
CA PHE A 221 16.39 -17.74 28.25
C PHE A 221 17.26 -18.23 29.41
N THR A 222 18.01 -17.30 30.00
CA THR A 222 18.92 -17.51 31.13
C THR A 222 18.71 -16.39 32.16
N GLY A 223 19.31 -16.50 33.34
CA GLY A 223 19.17 -15.48 34.37
C GLY A 223 17.87 -15.60 35.17
N ARG A 224 17.53 -14.54 35.91
CA ARG A 224 16.39 -14.50 36.82
C ARG A 224 15.15 -13.94 36.13
N ILE A 225 13.99 -14.33 36.62
CA ILE A 225 12.73 -13.64 36.28
C ILE A 225 12.79 -12.24 36.91
N PRO A 226 12.46 -11.17 36.16
CA PRO A 226 12.35 -9.82 36.70
C PRO A 226 11.45 -9.78 37.93
N VAL A 227 11.87 -9.04 38.95
CA VAL A 227 11.01 -8.69 40.07
C VAL A 227 10.18 -7.47 39.68
N GLU A 228 8.92 -7.46 40.11
CA GLU A 228 8.01 -6.31 39.97
C GLU A 228 8.55 -5.09 40.72
#